data_AF-A0A969E185-F1
#
_entry.id   AF-A0A969E185-F1
#
_cell.length_a   1.000
_cell.length_b   1.000
_cell.length_c   1.000
_cell.angle_alpha   90.00
_cell.angle_beta   90.00
_cell.angle_gamma   90.00
#
_symmetry.space_group_name_H-M   'P 1'
#
loop_
_entity.id
_entity.type
_entity.pdbx_description
1 polymer ?
#
loop_
_entity_poly.entity_id
_entity_poly.type
_entity_poly.pdbx_seq_one_letter_code
_entity_poly.pdbx_strand_id
1 'polypeptide(L)' 'QLRRSALMDLGAIGYLPAADAIAQTLAENSLKLISLKGLLEYELARGESEFPEFSSESLRIARLMDGLL' A
#
# COMPACT_ATOMS: atom_id res chain seq x y z
N GLN A 1 -15.81 11.63 5.00
CA GLN A 1 -15.82 11.13 3.60
C GLN A 1 -14.51 11.41 2.87
N LEU A 2 -13.92 12.62 2.93
CA LEU A 2 -12.69 12.98 2.21
C LEU A 2 -11.50 12.01 2.41
N ARG A 3 -11.19 11.63 3.65
CA ARG A 3 -10.07 10.71 3.94
C ARG A 3 -10.25 9.32 3.32
N ARG A 4 -11.49 8.82 3.24
CA ARG A 4 -11.76 7.49 2.67
C ARG A 4 -11.54 7.50 1.15
N SER A 5 -12.03 8.53 0.46
CA SER A 5 -11.77 8.71 -0.97
C SER A 5 -10.28 8.82 -1.23
N ALA A 6 -9.57 9.70 -0.50
CA ALA A 6 -8.14 9.91 -0.68
C ALA A 6 -7.32 8.62 -0.45
N LEU A 7 -7.65 7.81 0.55
CA LEU A 7 -7.00 6.52 0.78
C LEU A 7 -7.18 5.59 -0.42
N MET A 8 -8.39 5.47 -0.94
CA MET A 8 -8.68 4.62 -2.10
C MET A 8 -7.96 5.11 -3.35
N ASP A 9 -7.96 6.43 -3.58
CA ASP A 9 -7.30 7.05 -4.73
C ASP A 9 -5.78 6.83 -4.68
N LEU A 10 -5.15 7.00 -3.51
CA LEU A 10 -3.72 6.73 -3.30
C LEU A 10 -3.36 5.26 -3.57
N GLY A 11 -4.23 4.34 -3.14
CA GLY A 11 -4.14 2.91 -3.44
C GLY A 11 -4.20 2.61 -4.93
N ALA A 12 -5.21 3.19 -5.61
CA ALA A 12 -5.48 2.94 -7.03
C ALA A 12 -4.39 3.46 -7.97
N ILE A 13 -3.73 4.58 -7.62
CA ILE A 13 -2.64 5.14 -8.44
C ILE A 13 -1.26 4.60 -8.05
N GLY A 14 -1.16 3.79 -6.99
CA GLY A 14 0.10 3.20 -6.53
C GLY A 14 1.12 4.21 -6.01
N TYR A 15 0.69 5.27 -5.32
CA TYR A 15 1.60 6.31 -4.82
C TYR A 15 2.38 5.83 -3.58
N LEU A 16 3.48 5.11 -3.82
CA LEU A 16 4.35 4.48 -2.82
C LEU A 16 4.75 5.36 -1.61
N PRO A 17 5.10 6.66 -1.79
CA PRO A 17 5.46 7.51 -0.65
C PRO A 17 4.35 7.66 0.41
N ALA A 18 3.09 7.37 0.06
CA ALA A 18 1.98 7.42 1.01
C ALA A 18 1.83 6.17 1.91
N ALA A 19 2.64 5.11 1.74
CA ALA A 19 2.45 3.85 2.48
C ALA A 19 2.37 4.04 4.01
N ASP A 20 3.33 4.77 4.61
CA ASP A 20 3.32 5.02 6.07
C ASP A 20 2.14 5.90 6.48
N ALA A 21 1.83 6.92 5.67
CA ALA A 21 0.71 7.82 5.92
C ALA A 21 -0.63 7.05 5.91
N ILE A 22 -0.82 6.12 4.97
CA ILE A 22 -1.98 5.23 4.89
C ILE A 22 -2.10 4.40 6.18
N ALA A 23 -1.02 3.73 6.58
CA ALA A 23 -1.00 2.88 7.78
C ALA A 23 -1.34 3.66 9.06
N GLN A 24 -0.81 4.87 9.20
CA GLN A 24 -0.98 5.72 10.40
C GLN A 24 -2.26 6.58 10.38
N THR A 25 -2.96 6.67 9.24
CA THR A 25 -4.17 7.51 9.13
C THR A 25 -5.25 7.09 10.13
N LEU A 26 -6.00 8.05 10.68
CA LEU A 26 -7.18 7.79 11.50
C LEU A 26 -8.38 7.36 10.61
N ALA A 27 -8.37 6.08 10.22
CA ALA A 27 -9.40 5.41 9.44
C ALA A 27 -9.51 3.93 9.85
N GLU A 28 -10.54 3.22 9.36
CA GLU A 28 -10.74 1.80 9.59
C GLU A 28 -9.60 0.97 8.98
N ASN A 29 -9.12 -0.08 9.67
CA ASN A 29 -8.02 -0.91 9.18
C ASN A 29 -8.33 -1.58 7.83
N SER A 30 -9.60 -1.96 7.59
CA SER A 30 -10.05 -2.50 6.31
C SER A 30 -9.77 -1.55 5.14
N LEU A 31 -10.06 -0.26 5.29
CA LEU A 31 -9.77 0.77 4.29
C LEU A 31 -8.27 0.92 4.05
N LYS A 32 -7.47 0.95 5.13
CA LYS A 32 -6.01 1.03 5.01
C LYS A 32 -5.43 -0.17 4.29
N LEU A 33 -5.89 -1.37 4.61
CA LEU A 33 -5.45 -2.62 3.97
C LEU A 33 -5.79 -2.65 2.49
N ILE A 34 -6.98 -2.16 2.09
CA ILE A 34 -7.36 -2.06 0.68
C ILE A 34 -6.42 -1.09 -0.06
N SER A 35 -6.10 0.07 0.54
CA SER A 35 -5.18 1.04 -0.04
C SER A 35 -3.75 0.50 -0.16
N LEU A 36 -3.23 -0.12 0.91
CA LEU A 36 -1.88 -0.72 0.92
C LEU A 36 -1.77 -1.88 -0.07
N LYS A 37 -2.83 -2.68 -0.24
CA LYS A 37 -2.91 -3.71 -1.27
C LYS A 37 -2.75 -3.10 -2.67
N GLY A 38 -3.42 -1.99 -2.97
CA GLY A 38 -3.26 -1.29 -4.26
C GLY A 38 -1.82 -0.83 -4.52
N LEU A 39 -1.15 -0.30 -3.49
CA LEU A 39 0.28 0.04 -3.57
C LEU A 39 1.16 -1.18 -3.86
N LEU A 40 0.91 -2.31 -3.18
CA LEU A 40 1.64 -3.55 -3.39
C LEU A 40 1.45 -4.11 -4.80
N GLU A 41 0.22 -4.13 -5.30
CA GLU A 41 -0.08 -4.59 -6.66
C GLU A 41 0.63 -3.74 -7.72
N TYR A 42 0.67 -2.43 -7.52
CA TYR A 42 1.37 -1.51 -8.43
C TYR A 42 2.89 -1.72 -8.40
N GLU A 43 3.46 -1.96 -7.22
CA GLU A 43 4.88 -2.23 -7.05
C GLU A 43 5.27 -3.56 -7.73
N LEU A 44 4.50 -4.61 -7.50
CA LEU A 44 4.72 -5.92 -8.14
C LEU A 44 4.59 -5.85 -9.67
N ALA A 45 3.65 -5.05 -10.18
CA ALA A 45 3.47 -4.85 -11.62
C ALA A 45 4.60 -4.02 -12.27
N ARG A 46 5.32 -3.20 -11.48
CA ARG A 46 6.46 -2.39 -11.95
C ARG A 46 7.79 -3.15 -11.95
N GLY A 47 7.87 -4.26 -11.21
CA GLY A 47 9.05 -5.10 -11.13
C GLY A 47 9.29 -5.89 -12.42
N GLU A 48 9.86 -5.28 -13.44
CA GLU A 48 10.39 -5.96 -14.65
C GLU A 48 11.78 -6.60 -14.45
N SER A 49 12.27 -6.76 -13.21
CA SER A 49 13.64 -7.25 -12.98
C SER A 49 13.72 -8.75 -12.72
N GLU A 50 14.77 -9.36 -13.28
CA GLU A 50 15.15 -10.78 -13.38
C GLU A 50 15.14 -11.62 -12.09
N PHE A 51 14.80 -11.03 -10.94
CA PHE A 51 14.69 -11.73 -9.66
C PHE A 51 13.35 -11.35 -8.98
N PRO A 52 12.33 -12.21 -9.07
CA PRO A 52 10.95 -11.93 -8.61
C PRO A 52 10.78 -11.99 -7.08
N GLU A 53 11.87 -12.17 -6.33
CA GLU A 53 11.86 -12.20 -4.87
C GLU A 53 11.77 -10.77 -4.35
N PHE A 54 10.53 -10.27 -4.23
CA PHE A 54 10.06 -9.11 -3.48
C PHE A 54 11.07 -7.97 -3.28
N SER A 55 10.81 -6.82 -3.90
CA SER A 55 11.62 -5.64 -3.63
C SER A 55 11.54 -5.22 -2.16
N SER A 56 12.49 -4.39 -1.73
CA SER A 56 12.46 -3.79 -0.39
C SER A 56 11.16 -3.02 -0.12
N GLU A 57 10.54 -2.45 -1.16
CA GLU A 57 9.28 -1.74 -1.03
C GLU A 57 8.09 -2.71 -0.88
N SER A 58 8.03 -3.80 -1.64
CA SER A 58 6.99 -4.83 -1.46
C SER A 58 7.02 -5.38 -0.03
N LEU A 59 8.22 -5.71 0.45
CA LEU A 59 8.42 -6.24 1.81
C LEU A 59 8.03 -5.22 2.88
N ARG A 60 8.34 -3.94 2.66
CA ARG A 60 7.95 -2.87 3.58
C ARG A 60 6.43 -2.70 3.64
N ILE A 61 5.74 -2.71 2.50
CA ILE A 61 4.27 -2.62 2.45
C ILE A 61 3.64 -3.84 3.15
N ALA A 62 4.16 -5.04 2.92
CA ALA A 62 3.68 -6.25 3.58
C ALA A 62 3.75 -6.14 5.11
N ARG A 63 4.86 -5.63 5.66
CA ARG A 63 5.00 -5.39 7.12
C ARG A 63 4.00 -4.36 7.65
N LEU A 64 3.70 -3.31 6.89
CA LEU A 64 2.68 -2.33 7.28
C LEU A 64 1.28 -2.95 7.30
N MET A 65 0.99 -3.86 6.37
CA MET A 65 -0.27 -4.60 6.35
C MET A 65 -0.40 -5.54 7.55
N ASP A 66 0.66 -6.28 7.89
CA ASP A 66 0.68 -7.17 9.06
C ASP A 66 0.44 -6.41 10.37
N GLY A 67 0.92 -5.18 10.50
CA GLY A 67 0.68 -4.33 11.66
C GLY A 67 -0.76 -3.82 11.82
N LEU A 68 -1.64 -4.09 10.86
CA LEU A 68 -3.06 -3.68 10.86
C LEU A 68 -4.04 -4.84 11.10
N LEU A 69 -3.53 -6.07 11.27
CA LEU A 69 -4.28 -7.27 11.63
C LEU A 69 -4.46 -7.37 13.16
#